data_AF-A0A2W2BAX5-F1
#
_entry.id   AF-A0A2W2BAX5-F1
#
_cell.length_a   1.000
_cell.length_b   1.000
_cell.length_c   1.000
_cell.angle_alpha   90.00
_cell.angle_beta   90.00
_cell.angle_gamma   90.00
#
_symmetry.space_group_name_H-M   'P 1'
#
loop_
_entity.id
_entity.type
_entity.pdbx_description
1 polymer ?
#
loop_
_entity_poly.entity_id
_entity_poly.type
_entity_poly.pdbx_seq_one_letter_code
_entity_poly.pdbx_strand_id
1 'polypeptide(L)'
;MKKELKRIAAYDAVVFSLALILALILHIGSGKELMAFLGLGFLLVAFVNTSIGIIFLLVSFINKNIAVRRYGACMLLLAGIALLCGFSFCSVAHIRL
;
A
#
# COMPACT_ATOMS: atom_id res chain seq x y z
N MET A 1 -0.84 23.28 -2.27
CA MET A 1 -1.49 21.94 -2.21
C MET A 1 -1.11 20.96 -3.33
N LYS A 2 -1.23 21.29 -4.64
CA LYS A 2 -0.93 20.29 -5.71
C LYS A 2 0.50 19.71 -5.69
N LYS A 3 1.52 20.51 -5.33
CA LYS A 3 2.92 20.05 -5.26
C LYS A 3 3.15 19.10 -4.07
N GLU A 4 2.60 19.46 -2.91
CA GLU A 4 2.69 18.66 -1.68
C GLU A 4 2.02 17.29 -1.84
N LEU A 5 0.81 17.22 -2.42
CA LEU A 5 0.13 15.94 -2.67
C LEU A 5 0.89 15.04 -3.66
N LYS A 6 1.45 15.62 -4.73
CA LYS A 6 2.32 14.85 -5.66
C LYS A 6 3.51 14.26 -4.94
N ARG A 7 4.11 15.04 -4.05
CA ARG A 7 5.30 14.65 -3.31
C ARG A 7 4.98 13.51 -2.34
N ILE A 8 3.86 13.60 -1.61
CA ILE A 8 3.38 12.53 -0.72
C ILE A 8 3.09 11.25 -1.52
N ALA A 9 2.36 11.34 -2.63
CA ALA A 9 2.08 10.17 -3.48
C ALA A 9 3.35 9.55 -4.08
N ALA A 10 4.34 10.37 -4.46
CA ALA A 10 5.62 9.88 -4.95
C ALA A 10 6.43 9.19 -3.85
N TYR A 11 6.49 9.77 -2.65
CA TYR A 11 7.14 9.11 -1.50
C TYR A 11 6.46 7.80 -1.15
N ASP A 12 5.13 7.78 -1.11
CA ASP A 12 4.37 6.57 -0.80
C ASP A 12 4.63 5.46 -1.84
N ALA A 13 4.62 5.80 -3.13
CA ALA A 13 4.96 4.86 -4.20
C ALA A 13 6.43 4.37 -4.12
N VAL A 14 7.38 5.25 -3.77
CA VAL A 14 8.80 4.87 -3.63
C VAL A 14 8.99 3.96 -2.42
N VAL A 15 8.40 4.30 -1.27
CA VAL A 15 8.47 3.46 -0.06
C VAL A 15 7.81 2.11 -0.31
N PHE A 16 6.65 2.10 -0.98
CA PHE A 16 5.97 0.87 -1.37
C PHE A 16 6.81 0.02 -2.31
N SER A 17 7.43 0.64 -3.34
CA SER A 17 8.30 -0.06 -4.28
C SER A 17 9.55 -0.63 -3.61
N LEU A 18 10.16 0.13 -2.69
CA LEU A 18 11.32 -0.31 -1.92
C LEU A 18 10.95 -1.48 -1.01
N ALA A 19 9.81 -1.39 -0.32
CA ALA A 19 9.28 -2.48 0.50
C ALA A 19 8.98 -3.73 -0.33
N LEU A 20 8.43 -3.57 -1.54
CA LEU A 20 8.16 -4.67 -2.47
C LEU A 20 9.45 -5.36 -2.94
N ILE A 21 10.48 -4.59 -3.28
CA ILE A 21 11.79 -5.14 -3.68
C ILE A 21 12.43 -5.87 -2.52
N LEU A 22 12.43 -5.28 -1.31
CA LEU A 22 12.93 -5.94 -0.11
C LEU A 22 12.17 -7.25 0.15
N ALA A 23 10.85 -7.23 -0.02
CA ALA A 23 10.00 -8.39 0.13
C ALA A 23 10.32 -9.51 -0.85
N LEU A 24 10.56 -9.16 -2.12
CA LEU A 24 10.96 -10.11 -3.14
C LEU A 24 12.31 -10.76 -2.83
N ILE A 25 13.28 -9.95 -2.36
CA ILE A 25 14.61 -10.43 -1.98
C ILE A 25 14.51 -11.37 -0.77
N LEU A 26 13.73 -10.99 0.25
CA LEU A 26 13.48 -11.83 1.42
C LEU A 26 12.71 -13.11 1.06
N HIS A 27 11.82 -13.06 0.06
CA HIS A 27 11.05 -14.22 -0.35
C HIS A 27 11.94 -15.40 -0.81
N ILE A 28 13.10 -15.10 -1.41
CA ILE A 28 14.02 -16.10 -1.95
C ILE A 28 14.83 -16.81 -0.84
N GLY A 29 15.08 -16.14 0.29
CA GLY A 29 16.01 -16.64 1.32
C GLY A 29 15.43 -16.82 2.72
N SER A 30 14.18 -16.42 2.99
CA SER A 30 13.71 -16.26 4.37
C SER A 30 12.70 -17.30 4.86
N GLY A 31 12.72 -17.49 6.19
CA GLY A 31 11.86 -18.42 6.90
C GLY A 31 10.40 -17.98 6.97
N LYS A 32 9.51 -18.95 7.21
CA LYS A 32 8.04 -18.83 7.31
C LYS A 32 7.55 -17.67 8.17
N GLU A 33 8.21 -17.39 9.30
CA GLU A 33 7.83 -16.30 10.21
C GLU A 33 8.08 -14.92 9.59
N LEU A 34 9.21 -14.74 8.89
CA LEU A 34 9.56 -13.48 8.26
C LEU A 34 8.57 -13.13 7.13
N MET A 35 8.10 -14.15 6.38
CA MET A 35 7.08 -13.94 5.34
C MET A 35 5.74 -13.51 5.92
N ALA A 36 5.34 -14.07 7.07
CA ALA A 36 4.12 -13.66 7.76
C ALA A 36 4.21 -12.21 8.28
N PHE A 37 5.34 -11.82 8.88
CA PHE A 37 5.57 -10.42 9.30
C PHE A 37 5.54 -9.45 8.11
N LEU A 38 6.10 -9.84 6.96
CA LEU A 38 6.03 -9.04 5.75
C LEU A 38 4.60 -8.89 5.22
N GLY A 39 3.85 -9.99 5.17
CA GLY A 39 2.43 -9.96 4.78
C GLY A 39 1.62 -9.02 5.68
N LEU A 40 1.87 -9.06 6.99
CA LEU A 40 1.25 -8.20 7.99
C LEU A 40 1.64 -6.73 7.80
N GLY A 41 2.92 -6.46 7.48
CA GLY A 41 3.40 -5.12 7.13
C GLY A 41 2.70 -4.55 5.90
N PHE A 42 2.55 -5.33 4.83
CA PHE A 42 1.78 -4.91 3.64
C PHE A 42 0.31 -4.67 3.95
N LEU A 43 -0.29 -5.49 4.81
CA LEU A 43 -1.67 -5.33 5.26
C LEU A 43 -1.87 -3.99 6.00
N LEU A 44 -0.89 -3.63 6.84
CA LEU A 44 -0.93 -2.39 7.61
C LEU A 44 -0.76 -1.16 6.71
N VAL A 45 0.15 -1.22 5.73
CA VAL A 45 0.30 -0.19 4.69
C VAL A 45 -0.98 -0.05 3.86
N ALA A 46 -1.60 -1.17 3.47
CA ALA A 46 -2.88 -1.16 2.75
C ALA A 46 -3.98 -0.45 3.56
N PHE A 47 -4.05 -0.70 4.87
CA PHE A 47 -5.04 -0.09 5.75
C PHE A 47 -4.83 1.42 5.89
N VAL A 48 -3.58 1.87 6.05
CA VAL A 48 -3.23 3.29 6.12
C VAL A 48 -3.56 3.99 4.81
N ASN A 49 -3.17 3.42 3.66
CA ASN A 49 -3.47 4.01 2.34
C ASN A 49 -4.97 4.03 2.03
N THR A 50 -5.71 3.01 2.47
CA THR A 50 -7.18 2.99 2.34
C THR A 50 -7.80 4.13 3.13
N SER A 51 -7.37 4.32 4.39
CA SER A 51 -7.86 5.38 5.26
C SER A 51 -7.57 6.77 4.69
N ILE A 52 -6.34 7.00 4.24
CA ILE A 52 -5.94 8.26 3.59
C ILE A 52 -6.73 8.49 2.30
N GLY A 53 -6.87 7.46 1.45
CA GLY A 53 -7.64 7.52 0.21
C GLY A 53 -9.11 7.89 0.43
N ILE A 54 -9.75 7.30 1.44
CA ILE A 54 -11.14 7.59 1.84
C ILE A 54 -11.27 9.04 2.34
N ILE A 55 -10.36 9.50 3.21
CA ILE A 55 -10.36 10.88 3.70
C ILE A 55 -10.25 11.87 2.53
N PHE A 56 -9.34 11.62 1.59
CA PHE A 56 -9.20 12.48 0.40
C PHE A 56 -10.43 12.44 -0.51
N LEU A 57 -11.09 11.29 -0.66
CA LEU A 57 -12.37 11.22 -1.39
C LEU A 57 -13.47 12.00 -0.69
N LEU A 58 -13.56 11.92 0.64
CA LEU A 58 -14.52 12.67 1.45
C LEU A 58 -14.30 14.19 1.29
N VAL A 59 -13.04 14.63 1.42
CA VAL A 59 -12.65 16.03 1.21
C VAL A 59 -12.95 16.48 -0.23
N SER A 60 -12.73 15.60 -1.21
CA SER A 60 -13.06 15.89 -2.60
C SER A 60 -14.56 16.03 -2.83
N PHE A 61 -15.41 15.34 -2.06
CA PHE A 61 -16.86 15.45 -2.18
C PHE A 61 -17.34 16.84 -1.74
N ILE A 62 -16.72 17.39 -0.69
CA ILE A 62 -17.00 18.72 -0.15
C ILE A 62 -16.46 19.82 -1.09
N ASN A 63 -15.20 19.69 -1.53
CA ASN A 63 -14.51 20.74 -2.30
C ASN A 63 -14.67 20.63 -3.83
N LYS A 64 -15.41 19.63 -4.34
CA LYS A 64 -15.54 19.28 -5.78
C LYS A 64 -14.23 19.29 -6.57
N ASN A 65 -13.10 19.05 -5.90
CA ASN A 65 -11.78 19.19 -6.50
C ASN A 65 -11.36 17.89 -7.18
N ILE A 66 -11.48 17.86 -8.51
CA ILE A 66 -11.15 16.69 -9.35
C ILE A 66 -9.73 16.17 -9.10
N ALA A 67 -8.77 17.05 -8.79
CA ALA A 67 -7.40 16.62 -8.50
C ALA A 67 -7.34 15.73 -7.25
N VAL A 68 -8.02 16.13 -6.18
CA VAL A 68 -8.04 15.41 -4.91
C VAL A 68 -8.72 14.05 -5.06
N ARG A 69 -9.80 13.99 -5.86
CA ARG A 69 -10.45 12.72 -6.22
C ARG A 69 -9.50 11.73 -6.89
N ARG A 70 -8.68 12.20 -7.84
CA ARG A 70 -7.69 11.34 -8.52
C ARG A 70 -6.61 10.85 -7.56
N TYR A 71 -6.17 11.69 -6.60
CA TYR A 71 -5.22 11.24 -5.58
C TYR A 71 -5.82 10.20 -4.63
N GLY A 72 -7.03 10.42 -4.14
CA GLY A 72 -7.72 9.45 -3.28
C GLY A 72 -7.91 8.10 -4.00
N ALA A 73 -8.28 8.13 -5.28
CA ALA A 73 -8.38 6.93 -6.11
C ALA A 73 -7.02 6.23 -6.33
N CYS A 74 -5.93 6.98 -6.56
CA CYS A 74 -4.59 6.40 -6.66
C CYS A 74 -4.15 5.72 -5.34
N MET A 75 -4.42 6.36 -4.19
CA MET A 75 -4.09 5.77 -2.88
C MET A 75 -4.89 4.49 -2.61
N LEU A 76 -6.15 4.45 -3.03
CA LEU A 76 -6.97 3.23 -2.97
C LEU A 76 -6.45 2.11 -3.89
N LEU A 77 -5.97 2.44 -5.09
CA LEU A 77 -5.33 1.47 -5.98
C LEU A 77 -4.04 0.92 -5.35
N LEU A 78 -3.19 1.78 -4.79
CA LEU A 78 -1.99 1.37 -4.05
C LEU A 78 -2.34 0.46 -2.86
N ALA A 79 -3.40 0.81 -2.11
CA ALA A 79 -3.89 -0.04 -1.04
C ALA A 79 -4.37 -1.42 -1.52
N GLY A 80 -5.07 -1.48 -2.66
CA GLY A 80 -5.49 -2.74 -3.27
C GLY A 80 -4.32 -3.62 -3.67
N ILE A 81 -3.28 -3.04 -4.27
CA ILE A 81 -2.05 -3.76 -4.64
C ILE A 81 -1.33 -4.25 -3.38
N ALA A 82 -1.23 -3.42 -2.35
CA ALA A 82 -0.64 -3.78 -1.06
C ALA A 82 -1.39 -4.95 -0.39
N LEU A 83 -2.72 -4.93 -0.43
CA LEU A 83 -3.58 -6.02 0.06
C LEU A 83 -3.33 -7.32 -0.69
N LEU A 84 -3.29 -7.28 -2.03
CA LEU A 84 -3.01 -8.46 -2.86
C LEU A 84 -1.62 -9.04 -2.57
N CYS A 85 -0.61 -8.18 -2.40
CA CYS A 85 0.73 -8.61 -2.03
C CYS A 85 0.75 -9.23 -0.63
N GLY A 86 0.13 -8.57 0.36
CA GLY A 86 0.00 -9.07 1.72
C GLY A 86 -0.68 -10.44 1.78
N PHE A 87 -1.78 -10.62 1.04
CA PHE A 87 -2.47 -11.91 0.93
C PHE A 87 -1.62 -12.99 0.25
N SER A 88 -0.86 -12.65 -0.80
CA SER A 88 0.08 -13.60 -1.42
C SER A 88 1.16 -14.05 -0.43
N PHE A 89 1.77 -13.12 0.31
CA PHE A 89 2.80 -13.48 1.30
C PHE A 89 2.23 -14.30 2.47
N CYS A 90 1.06 -13.93 3.00
CA CYS A 90 0.36 -14.73 4.03
C CYS A 90 -0.04 -16.12 3.52
N SER A 91 -0.50 -16.22 2.26
CA SER A 91 -0.87 -17.50 1.65
C SER A 91 0.34 -18.41 1.45
N VAL A 92 1.46 -17.89 0.93
CA VAL A 92 2.69 -18.69 0.78
C VAL A 92 3.27 -19.12 2.14
N ALA A 93 3.16 -18.27 3.17
CA ALA A 93 3.54 -18.64 4.53
C ALA A 93 2.68 -19.80 5.09
N HIS A 94 1.39 -19.84 4.74
CA HIS A 94 0.45 -20.89 5.17
C HIS A 94 0.56 -22.19 4.34
N ILE A 95 0.88 -22.12 3.04
CA ILE A 95 1.03 -23.30 2.17
C ILE A 95 2.31 -24.09 2.50
N ARG A 96 3.32 -23.45 3.11
CA ARG A 96 4.55 -24.11 3.57
C ARG A 96 4.48 -24.68 5.01
N LEU A 97 3.28 -24.82 5.57
CA LEU A 97 3.03 -25.63 6.79
C LEU A 97 2.82 -27.10 6.42
#